data_AF-A0A139W8V6-F1
#
_entry.id   AF-A0A139W8V6-F1
#
_cell.length_a   1.000
_cell.length_b   1.000
_cell.length_c   1.000
_cell.angle_alpha   90.00
_cell.angle_beta   90.00
_cell.angle_gamma   90.00
#
_symmetry.space_group_name_H-M   'P 1'
#
loop_
_entity.id
_entity.type
_entity.pdbx_description
1 polymer ?
#
loop_
_entity_poly.entity_id
_entity_poly.type
_entity_poly.pdbx_seq_one_letter_code
_entity_poly.pdbx_strand_id
1 'polypeptide(L)'
;KNVPKKASFLKRDLDARAQSDAYKLMFRLPSSEKLDGSIDCTLMTPYNKKHVAGRLFLSQNYICFESRVKSQVSLVIPLRDVKLAEKSKTTLRANRST
;
A
#
# COMPACT_ATOMS: atom_id res chain seq x y z
N LYS A 1 8.19 -30.90 18.33
CA LYS A 1 7.33 -30.16 17.38
C LYS A 1 7.18 -28.72 17.90
N ASN A 2 7.92 -27.76 17.33
CA ASN A 2 7.87 -26.36 17.78
C ASN A 2 6.78 -25.64 16.97
N VAL A 3 5.57 -25.53 17.53
CA VAL A 3 4.48 -24.76 16.90
C VAL A 3 4.76 -23.28 17.17
N PRO A 4 4.90 -22.42 16.15
CA PRO A 4 5.09 -20.99 16.38
C PRO A 4 3.88 -20.46 17.16
N LYS A 5 4.11 -20.04 18.41
CA LYS A 5 3.08 -19.43 19.25
C LYS A 5 2.61 -18.16 18.54
N LYS A 6 1.36 -18.14 18.10
CA LYS A 6 0.73 -16.94 17.53
C LYS A 6 0.94 -15.78 18.52
N ALA A 7 1.39 -14.63 18.01
CA ALA A 7 1.55 -13.44 18.84
C ALA A 7 0.26 -13.18 19.63
N SER A 8 0.41 -12.81 20.90
CA SER A 8 -0.71 -12.50 21.78
C SER A 8 -1.61 -11.43 21.16
N PHE A 9 -2.88 -11.41 21.55
CA PHE A 9 -3.82 -10.38 21.11
C PHE A 9 -3.26 -8.97 21.33
N LEU A 10 -2.73 -8.72 22.53
CA LEU A 10 -2.10 -7.44 22.90
C LEU A 10 -0.94 -7.06 21.97
N LYS A 11 -0.06 -8.00 21.62
CA LYS A 11 1.05 -7.72 20.70
C LYS A 11 0.55 -7.34 19.31
N ARG A 12 -0.41 -8.08 18.77
CA ARG A 12 -0.98 -7.80 17.44
C ARG A 12 -1.67 -6.43 17.39
N ASP A 13 -2.39 -6.09 18.45
CA ASP A 13 -3.12 -4.83 18.58
C ASP A 13 -2.17 -3.62 18.70
N LEU A 14 -1.06 -3.77 19.45
CA LEU A 14 0.01 -2.76 19.50
C LEU A 14 0.74 -2.62 18.16
N ASP A 15 1.09 -3.74 17.50
CA ASP A 15 1.75 -3.72 16.21
C ASP A 15 0.87 -3.04 15.14
N ALA A 16 -0.45 -3.30 15.15
CA ALA A 16 -1.41 -2.65 14.25
C ALA A 16 -1.54 -1.13 14.49
N ARG A 17 -1.54 -0.70 15.76
CA ARG A 17 -1.52 0.74 16.10
C ARG A 17 -0.25 1.42 15.62
N ALA A 18 0.92 0.82 15.89
CA ALA A 18 2.19 1.36 15.45
C ALA A 18 2.27 1.49 13.91
N GLN A 19 1.76 0.49 13.19
CA GLN A 19 1.67 0.54 11.72
C GLN A 19 0.72 1.64 11.23
N SER A 20 -0.44 1.82 11.87
CA SER A 20 -1.38 2.88 11.54
C SER A 20 -0.79 4.27 11.81
N ASP A 21 -0.04 4.44 12.89
CA ASP A 21 0.62 5.71 13.21
C ASP A 21 1.74 6.05 12.22
N ALA A 22 2.56 5.06 11.85
CA ALA A 22 3.57 5.23 10.80
C ALA A 22 2.93 5.56 9.44
N TYR A 23 1.83 4.90 9.08
CA TYR A 23 1.06 5.15 7.87
C TYR A 23 0.52 6.59 7.82
N LYS A 24 -0.14 7.02 8.91
CA LYS A 24 -0.66 8.40 9.03
C LYS A 24 0.45 9.44 8.92
N LEU A 25 1.59 9.22 9.57
CA LEU A 25 2.72 10.15 9.51
C LEU A 25 3.31 10.22 8.09
N MET A 26 3.49 9.07 7.44
CA MET A 26 4.08 8.96 6.10
C MET A 26 3.26 9.72 5.06
N PHE A 27 1.94 9.58 5.08
CA PHE A 27 1.05 10.19 4.10
C PHE A 27 0.32 11.45 4.59
N ARG A 28 0.66 11.93 5.80
CA ARG A 28 0.06 13.11 6.44
C ARG A 28 -1.47 13.03 6.53
N LEU A 29 -1.98 11.88 6.95
CA LEU A 29 -3.41 11.59 7.01
C LEU A 29 -4.04 12.03 8.34
N PRO A 30 -5.38 12.19 8.40
CA PRO A 30 -6.10 12.46 9.64
C PRO A 30 -5.83 11.43 10.73
N SER A 31 -5.89 11.85 12.00
CA SER A 31 -5.62 11.00 13.17
C SER A 31 -6.55 9.79 13.30
N SER A 32 -7.76 9.89 12.74
CA SER A 32 -8.78 8.85 12.72
C SER A 32 -8.47 7.69 11.77
N GLU A 33 -7.52 7.85 10.84
CA GLU A 33 -7.24 6.85 9.82
C GLU A 33 -6.53 5.63 10.39
N LYS A 34 -6.92 4.44 9.93
CA LYS A 34 -6.36 3.15 10.36
C LYS A 34 -5.92 2.37 9.12
N LEU A 35 -4.73 1.78 9.20
CA LEU A 35 -4.20 0.97 8.11
C LEU A 35 -4.88 -0.40 8.11
N ASP A 36 -5.54 -0.75 7.01
CA ASP A 36 -6.15 -2.08 6.83
C ASP A 36 -5.15 -3.08 6.26
N GLY A 37 -4.25 -2.61 5.39
CA GLY A 37 -3.23 -3.47 4.80
C GLY A 37 -2.33 -2.77 3.80
N SER A 38 -1.31 -3.50 3.36
CA SER A 38 -0.41 -3.04 2.31
C SER A 38 0.05 -4.19 1.44
N ILE A 39 0.33 -3.89 0.16
CA ILE A 39 0.80 -4.86 -0.81
C ILE A 39 1.87 -4.25 -1.71
N ASP A 40 2.87 -5.04 -2.06
CA ASP A 40 3.86 -4.64 -3.05
C ASP A 40 3.24 -4.61 -4.44
N CYS A 41 3.43 -3.50 -5.15
CA CYS A 41 2.85 -3.31 -6.46
C CYS A 41 3.69 -2.37 -7.32
N THR A 42 3.26 -2.21 -8.56
CA THR A 42 3.89 -1.29 -9.51
C THR A 42 2.86 -0.28 -9.99
N LEU A 43 3.17 1.01 -9.84
CA LEU A 43 2.35 2.10 -10.36
C LEU A 43 2.82 2.48 -11.76
N MET A 44 1.89 2.59 -12.71
CA MET A 44 2.20 3.16 -14.03
C MET A 44 2.02 4.69 -13.97
N THR A 45 3.09 5.43 -14.22
CA THR A 45 3.07 6.89 -14.17
C THR A 45 2.67 7.49 -15.53
N PRO A 46 1.61 8.31 -15.60
CA PRO A 46 1.06 8.78 -16.89
C PRO A 46 2.01 9.72 -17.64
N TYR A 47 2.82 10.50 -16.90
CA TYR A 47 3.69 11.55 -17.47
C TYR A 47 4.91 11.02 -18.24
N ASN A 48 5.36 9.80 -17.95
CA ASN A 48 6.53 9.20 -18.61
C ASN A 48 6.32 7.74 -19.03
N LYS A 49 5.09 7.20 -18.84
CA LYS A 49 4.71 5.81 -19.15
C LYS A 49 5.65 4.76 -18.54
N LYS A 50 6.26 5.07 -17.39
CA LYS A 50 7.14 4.15 -16.67
C LYS A 50 6.39 3.40 -15.58
N HIS A 51 6.90 2.23 -15.27
CA HIS A 51 6.45 1.39 -14.16
C HIS A 51 7.35 1.65 -12.95
N VAL A 52 6.76 2.15 -11.86
CA VAL A 52 7.44 2.46 -10.61
C VAL A 52 7.09 1.41 -9.57
N ALA A 53 8.09 0.64 -9.14
CA ALA A 53 7.91 -0.34 -8.05
C ALA A 53 7.72 0.39 -6.72
N GLY A 54 6.74 -0.04 -5.94
CA GLY A 54 6.39 0.59 -4.67
C GLY A 54 5.50 -0.30 -3.82
N ARG A 55 4.84 0.33 -2.88
CA ARG A 55 3.90 -0.33 -1.97
C ARG A 55 2.59 0.44 -1.95
N LEU A 56 1.49 -0.26 -2.17
CA LEU A 56 0.14 0.25 -2.00
C LEU A 56 -0.27 0.05 -0.55
N PHE A 57 -0.95 1.03 0.01
CA PHE A 57 -1.51 1.01 1.35
C PHE A 57 -3.00 1.31 1.24
N LEU A 58 -3.81 0.56 1.97
CA LEU A 58 -5.25 0.69 1.99
C LEU A 58 -5.71 1.00 3.41
N SER A 59 -6.63 1.95 3.50
CA SER A 59 -7.36 2.34 4.71
C SER A 59 -8.82 2.57 4.36
N GLN A 60 -9.65 2.81 5.37
CA GLN A 60 -11.08 3.01 5.20
C GLN A 60 -11.42 4.17 4.26
N ASN A 61 -10.63 5.25 4.28
CA ASN A 61 -10.93 6.48 3.53
C ASN A 61 -9.90 6.81 2.46
N TYR A 62 -8.74 6.14 2.42
CA TYR A 62 -7.66 6.47 1.50
C TYR A 62 -7.00 5.24 0.89
N ILE A 63 -6.63 5.37 -0.39
CA ILE A 63 -5.61 4.56 -1.05
C ILE A 63 -4.34 5.39 -1.12
N CYS A 64 -3.22 4.85 -0.67
CA CYS A 64 -1.93 5.52 -0.77
C CYS A 64 -0.90 4.63 -1.48
N PHE A 65 0.07 5.26 -2.12
CA PHE A 65 1.19 4.56 -2.76
C PHE A 65 2.49 5.29 -2.44
N GLU A 66 3.54 4.54 -2.09
CA GLU A 66 4.90 5.05 -1.92
C GLU A 66 5.87 4.25 -2.80
N SER A 67 6.70 4.94 -3.59
CA SER A 67 7.76 4.30 -4.37
C SER A 67 8.82 3.65 -3.46
N ARG A 68 9.42 2.54 -3.92
CA ARG A 68 10.61 1.98 -3.27
C ARG A 68 11.80 2.95 -3.32
N VAL A 69 11.85 3.82 -4.32
CA VAL A 69 12.86 4.88 -4.43
C VAL A 69 12.32 6.12 -3.72
N LYS A 70 13.02 6.54 -2.67
CA LYS A 70 12.64 7.70 -1.86
C LYS A 70 12.41 8.93 -2.73
N SER A 71 11.33 9.66 -2.45
CA SER A 71 10.99 10.92 -3.11
C SER A 71 10.77 10.85 -4.62
N GLN A 72 10.59 9.65 -5.20
CA GLN A 72 10.30 9.50 -6.62
C GLN A 72 8.82 9.73 -6.91
N VAL A 73 7.94 8.96 -6.26
CA VAL A 73 6.48 9.06 -6.41
C VAL A 73 5.82 8.67 -5.09
N SER A 74 4.92 9.54 -4.62
CA SER A 74 4.03 9.30 -3.48
C SER A 74 2.63 9.78 -3.85
N LEU A 75 1.60 9.00 -3.55
CA LEU A 75 0.20 9.34 -3.85
C LEU A 75 -0.68 9.14 -2.61
N VAL A 76 -1.65 10.04 -2.46
CA VAL A 76 -2.75 9.95 -1.50
C VAL A 76 -4.05 10.20 -2.27
N ILE A 77 -4.90 9.19 -2.34
CA ILE A 77 -6.16 9.21 -3.08
C ILE A 77 -7.31 8.98 -2.10
N PRO A 78 -8.14 9.99 -1.82
CA PRO A 78 -9.36 9.80 -1.04
C PRO A 78 -10.32 8.85 -1.76
N LEU A 79 -10.81 7.83 -1.07
CA LEU A 79 -11.74 6.86 -1.64
C LEU A 79 -13.07 7.48 -2.09
N ARG A 80 -13.48 8.58 -1.46
CA ARG A 80 -14.66 9.37 -1.88
C ARG A 80 -14.55 9.94 -3.31
N ASP A 81 -13.34 10.10 -3.82
CA ASP A 81 -13.07 10.64 -5.16
C ASP A 81 -12.91 9.52 -6.20
N VAL A 82 -12.89 8.25 -5.77
CA VAL A 82 -12.79 7.07 -6.64
C VAL A 82 -14.16 6.72 -7.20
N LYS A 83 -14.32 6.90 -8.51
CA LYS A 83 -15.58 6.62 -9.22
C LYS A 83 -15.67 5.19 -9.76
N LEU A 84 -14.53 4.61 -10.11
CA LEU A 84 -14.46 3.34 -10.83
C LEU A 84 -13.17 2.60 -10.45
N ALA A 85 -13.30 1.31 -10.19
CA ALA A 85 -12.19 0.39 -9.99
C ALA A 85 -12.35 -0.76 -10.97
N GLU A 86 -11.41 -0.87 -11.92
CA GLU A 86 -11.43 -1.91 -12.94
C GLU A 86 -10.19 -2.78 -12.84
N LYS A 87 -10.37 -4.07 -13.12
CA LYS A 87 -9.25 -4.98 -13.29
C LYS A 87 -8.63 -4.69 -14.66
N SER A 88 -7.45 -4.06 -14.67
CA SER A 88 -6.72 -3.84 -15.91
C SER A 88 -6.39 -5.17 -16.58
N LYS A 89 -6.78 -5.34 -17.85
CA LYS A 89 -6.33 -6.45 -18.71
C LYS A 89 -4.88 -6.23 -19.15
N THR A 90 -3.99 -5.97 -18.22
CA THR A 90 -2.56 -5.84 -18.54
C THR A 90 -2.01 -7.25 -18.60
N THR A 91 -2.03 -7.84 -19.80
CA THR A 91 -1.29 -9.06 -20.13
C THR A 91 0.19 -8.77 -19.90
N LEU A 92 0.69 -9.03 -18.70
CA LEU A 92 2.12 -9.13 -18.47
C LEU A 92 2.58 -10.33 -19.29
N ARG A 93 3.17 -10.07 -20.45
CA ARG A 93 4.12 -11.00 -21.06
C ARG A 93 5.20 -11.23 -20.00
N ALA A 94 5.05 -12.33 -19.27
CA ALA A 94 6.12 -12.87 -18.47
C ALA A 94 7.23 -13.25 -19.46
N ASN A 95 8.19 -12.35 -19.67
CA ASN A 95 9.47 -12.72 -20.26
C ASN A 95 10.15 -13.64 -19.24
N ARG A 96 9.83 -14.93 -19.30
CA ARG A 96 10.74 -15.97 -18.86
C ARG A 96 11.81 -16.05 -19.94
N SER A 97 12.90 -15.31 -19.76
CA SER A 97 14.13 -15.63 -20.51
C SER A 97 14.76 -16.85 -19.85
N THR A 98 14.77 -17.93 -20.65
CA THR A 98 15.84 -18.93 -20.82
C THR A 98 16.83 -19.12 -19.68
#